data_AF-A0A349WDJ1-F1
#
_entry.id   AF-A0A349WDJ1-F1
#
_cell.length_a   1.000
_cell.length_b   1.000
_cell.length_c   1.000
_cell.angle_alpha   90.00
_cell.angle_beta   90.00
_cell.angle_gamma   90.00
#
_symmetry.space_group_name_H-M   'P 1'
#
loop_
_entity.id
_entity.type
_entity.pdbx_description
1 polymer ?
#
loop_
_entity_poly.entity_id
_entity_poly.type
_entity_poly.pdbx_seq_one_letter_code
_entity_poly.pdbx_strand_id
1 'polypeptide(L)'
;MTLADYLPVLIQILIVIGIGAGILVASHIFGQRAAKSKIKDSPYECGLASDTGGETRYSVKFYITAMLFILFDIDVVFLIPWVLSHRDFVAAGIPILGPMLFFTFVLVAGLIYELKSGALEWEK
;
A
#
# COMPACT_ATOMS: atom_id res chain seq x y z
N MET A 1 -2.04 -8.62 -27.17
CA MET A 1 -0.90 -8.10 -26.39
C MET A 1 0.21 -9.13 -26.48
N THR A 2 1.36 -8.72 -27.01
CA THR A 2 2.56 -9.57 -27.04
C THR A 2 3.42 -9.24 -25.84
N LEU A 3 4.34 -10.13 -25.45
CA LEU A 3 5.26 -9.86 -24.33
C LEU A 3 6.09 -8.58 -24.57
N ALA A 4 6.32 -8.22 -25.83
CA ALA A 4 7.04 -7.00 -26.21
C ALA A 4 6.33 -5.71 -25.78
N ASP A 5 5.00 -5.73 -25.61
CA ASP A 5 4.23 -4.55 -25.21
C ASP A 5 4.53 -4.12 -23.76
N TYR A 6 5.09 -5.03 -22.93
CA TYR A 6 5.50 -4.77 -21.56
C TYR A 6 6.95 -4.29 -21.43
N LEU A 7 7.73 -4.34 -22.52
CA LEU A 7 9.14 -3.94 -22.52
C LEU A 7 9.35 -2.47 -22.09
N PRO A 8 8.53 -1.48 -22.50
CA PRO A 8 8.65 -0.11 -22.03
C PRO A 8 8.48 0.03 -20.51
N VAL A 9 7.56 -0.73 -19.92
CA VAL A 9 7.31 -0.73 -18.47
C VAL A 9 8.51 -1.29 -17.72
N LEU A 10 9.09 -2.39 -18.21
CA LEU A 10 10.29 -2.97 -17.63
C LEU A 10 11.47 -2.00 -17.68
N ILE A 11 11.69 -1.34 -18.83
CA ILE A 11 12.75 -0.34 -18.99
C ILE A 11 12.54 0.82 -18.01
N GLN A 12 11.30 1.29 -17.84
CA GLN A 12 11.00 2.36 -16.88
C GLN A 12 11.34 1.96 -15.44
N ILE A 13 10.97 0.75 -15.01
CA ILE A 13 11.32 0.22 -13.68
C ILE A 13 12.83 0.19 -13.48
N LEU A 14 13.57 -0.32 -14.47
CA LEU A 14 15.03 -0.39 -14.42
C LEU A 14 15.68 1.00 -14.35
N ILE A 15 15.17 1.98 -15.09
CA ILE A 15 15.65 3.36 -15.03
C ILE A 15 15.42 3.95 -13.65
N VAL A 16 14.23 3.80 -13.06
CA VAL A 16 13.91 4.34 -11.73
C VAL A 16 14.80 3.74 -10.65
N ILE A 17 14.96 2.41 -10.65
CA ILE A 17 15.86 1.71 -9.72
C ILE A 17 17.31 2.15 -9.97
N GLY A 18 17.73 2.25 -11.22
CA GLY A 18 19.08 2.67 -11.60
C GLY A 18 19.41 4.09 -11.14
N ILE A 19 18.49 5.04 -11.30
CA ILE A 19 18.64 6.41 -10.81
C ILE A 19 18.72 6.43 -9.28
N GLY A 20 17.78 5.75 -8.60
CA GLY A 20 17.77 5.69 -7.12
C GLY A 20 19.07 5.10 -6.56
N ALA A 21 19.49 3.96 -7.11
CA ALA A 21 20.76 3.33 -6.74
C ALA A 21 21.96 4.21 -7.10
N GLY A 22 21.95 4.85 -8.27
CA GLY A 22 23.01 5.77 -8.71
C GLY A 22 23.18 6.96 -7.77
N ILE A 23 22.08 7.56 -7.31
CA ILE A 23 22.10 8.65 -6.33
C ILE A 23 22.68 8.16 -4.99
N LEU A 24 22.24 6.99 -4.50
CA LEU A 24 22.76 6.42 -3.26
C LEU A 24 24.27 6.10 -3.36
N VAL A 25 24.73 5.54 -4.48
CA VAL A 25 26.15 5.25 -4.73
C VAL A 25 26.96 6.54 -4.84
N ALA A 26 26.48 7.53 -5.59
CA ALA A 26 27.14 8.83 -5.70
C ALA A 26 27.24 9.51 -4.32
N SER A 27 26.16 9.49 -3.53
CA SER A 27 26.17 10.00 -2.15
C SER A 27 27.15 9.21 -1.26
N HIS A 28 27.23 7.90 -1.44
CA HIS A 28 28.14 7.05 -0.69
C HIS A 28 29.62 7.36 -1.00
N ILE A 29 29.95 7.65 -2.26
CA ILE A 29 31.32 7.91 -2.75
C ILE A 29 31.74 9.37 -2.48
N PHE A 30 30.89 10.33 -2.82
CA PHE A 30 31.21 11.76 -2.77
C PHE A 30 30.77 12.45 -1.47
N GLY A 31 29.97 11.79 -0.64
CA GLY A 31 29.47 12.35 0.61
C GLY A 31 30.57 12.54 1.66
N GLN A 32 30.54 13.67 2.36
CA GLN A 32 31.43 13.94 3.48
C GLN A 32 31.12 12.97 4.62
N ARG A 33 32.04 12.04 4.89
CA ARG A 33 31.91 11.10 6.00
C ARG A 33 32.61 11.61 7.24
N ALA A 34 31.86 11.71 8.32
CA ALA A 34 32.48 11.80 9.61
C ALA A 34 32.99 10.42 10.05
N ALA A 35 34.06 10.39 10.85
CA ALA A 35 34.58 9.15 11.42
C ALA A 35 33.47 8.41 12.18
N LYS A 36 33.39 7.09 11.98
CA LYS A 36 32.48 6.24 12.74
C LYS A 36 32.81 6.36 14.21
N SER A 37 31.78 6.53 15.03
CA SER A 37 31.90 6.61 16.47
C SER A 37 30.73 5.85 17.06
N LYS A 38 30.97 5.19 18.21
CA LYS A 38 29.94 4.45 18.94
C LYS A 38 28.69 5.30 19.21
N ILE A 39 28.86 6.61 19.39
CA ILE A 39 27.76 7.56 19.63
C ILE A 39 26.99 7.92 18.35
N LYS A 40 27.65 7.92 17.18
CA LYS A 40 26.99 8.22 15.89
C LYS A 40 26.21 7.04 15.36
N ASP A 41 26.67 5.83 15.68
CA ASP A 41 26.06 4.58 15.24
C ASP A 41 25.05 4.04 16.29
N SER A 42 24.81 4.75 17.41
CA SER A 42 23.80 4.38 18.40
C SER A 42 22.41 4.98 18.07
N PRO A 43 21.30 4.31 18.43
CA PRO A 43 19.95 4.87 18.31
C PRO A 43 19.83 6.24 18.99
N TYR A 44 19.02 7.11 18.40
CA TYR A 44 18.78 8.43 18.95
C TYR A 44 17.80 8.35 20.13
N GLU A 45 18.28 8.66 21.33
CA GLU A 45 17.50 8.64 22.58
C GLU A 45 17.71 9.94 23.39
N CYS A 46 17.82 11.08 22.70
CA CYS A 46 18.04 12.40 23.32
C CYS A 46 19.26 12.45 24.28
N GLY A 47 20.30 11.65 24.03
CA GLY A 47 21.51 11.58 24.85
C GLY A 47 21.49 10.54 25.98
N LEU A 48 20.39 9.80 26.14
CA LEU A 48 20.31 8.65 27.05
C LEU A 48 20.88 7.40 26.39
N ALA A 49 21.28 6.43 27.21
CA ALA A 49 21.64 5.10 26.72
C ALA A 49 20.37 4.44 26.16
N SER A 50 20.45 3.93 24.93
CA SER A 50 19.33 3.23 24.31
C SER A 50 19.01 1.97 25.09
N ASP A 51 17.84 1.96 25.74
CA ASP A 51 17.34 0.77 26.42
C ASP A 51 16.68 -0.14 25.39
N THR A 52 17.38 -1.20 24.99
CA THR A 52 16.83 -2.26 24.14
C THR A 52 15.91 -3.22 24.91
N GLY A 53 15.71 -3.01 26.22
CA GLY A 53 14.94 -3.87 27.10
C GLY A 53 13.46 -3.53 27.14
N GLY A 54 12.71 -3.89 26.10
CA GLY A 54 11.25 -3.83 26.14
C GLY A 54 10.59 -4.27 24.85
N GLU A 55 9.81 -5.34 24.90
CA GLU A 55 8.85 -5.61 23.83
C GLU A 55 7.76 -4.54 23.89
N THR A 56 7.84 -3.55 23.01
CA THR A 56 6.75 -2.60 22.84
C THR A 56 5.62 -3.30 22.12
N ARG A 57 4.46 -3.41 22.78
CA ARG A 57 3.25 -3.92 22.14
C ARG A 57 2.73 -2.84 21.20
N TYR A 58 2.77 -3.12 19.90
CA TYR A 58 2.11 -2.26 18.92
C TYR A 58 0.60 -2.27 19.11
N SER A 59 -0.04 -1.13 18.80
CA SER A 59 -1.49 -1.02 18.90
C SER A 59 -2.19 -1.95 17.90
N VAL A 60 -3.26 -2.60 18.33
CA VAL A 60 -4.13 -3.44 17.47
C VAL A 60 -4.73 -2.62 16.32
N LYS A 61 -4.78 -1.28 16.45
CA LYS A 61 -5.25 -0.37 15.40
C LYS A 61 -4.55 -0.59 14.06
N PHE A 62 -3.23 -0.82 14.05
CA PHE A 62 -2.50 -1.11 12.81
C PHE A 62 -2.98 -2.40 12.12
N TYR A 63 -3.31 -3.42 12.91
CA TYR A 63 -3.85 -4.68 12.40
C TYR A 63 -5.23 -4.48 11.80
N ILE A 64 -6.12 -3.78 12.52
CA ILE A 64 -7.49 -3.51 12.05
C ILE A 64 -7.45 -2.75 10.72
N THR A 65 -6.63 -1.70 10.61
CA THR A 65 -6.53 -0.95 9.35
C THR A 65 -5.97 -1.78 8.21
N ALA A 66 -4.92 -2.58 8.44
CA ALA A 66 -4.35 -3.44 7.40
C ALA A 66 -5.36 -4.49 6.92
N MET A 67 -6.11 -5.10 7.85
CA MET A 67 -7.16 -6.06 7.54
C MET A 67 -8.29 -5.42 6.71
N LEU A 68 -8.75 -4.22 7.08
CA LEU A 68 -9.76 -3.49 6.33
C LEU A 68 -9.27 -3.09 4.93
N PHE A 69 -8.01 -2.67 4.82
CA PHE A 69 -7.40 -2.35 3.53
C PHE A 69 -7.37 -3.56 2.59
N ILE A 70 -6.98 -4.73 3.09
CA ILE A 70 -6.96 -5.97 2.30
C ILE A 70 -8.37 -6.36 1.84
N LEU A 71 -9.37 -6.23 2.71
CA LEU A 71 -10.76 -6.53 2.38
C LEU A 71 -11.25 -5.61 1.24
N PHE A 72 -11.04 -4.31 1.37
CA PHE A 72 -11.43 -3.34 0.34
C PHE A 72 -10.67 -3.53 -0.99
N ASP A 73 -9.38 -3.91 -0.94
CA ASP A 73 -8.58 -4.17 -2.15
C ASP A 73 -9.12 -5.39 -2.92
N ILE A 74 -9.53 -6.45 -2.21
CA ILE A 74 -10.20 -7.62 -2.80
C ILE A 74 -11.50 -7.22 -3.49
N ASP A 75 -12.28 -6.33 -2.88
CA ASP A 75 -13.54 -5.86 -3.47
C ASP A 75 -13.31 -5.12 -4.80
N VAL A 76 -12.27 -4.28 -4.86
CA VAL A 76 -11.87 -3.57 -6.10
C VAL A 76 -11.43 -4.56 -7.18
N VAL A 77 -10.74 -5.64 -6.82
CA VAL A 77 -10.37 -6.71 -7.75
C VAL A 77 -11.61 -7.32 -8.43
N PHE A 78 -12.75 -7.40 -7.75
CA PHE A 78 -14.01 -7.85 -8.37
C PHE A 78 -14.68 -6.78 -9.24
N LEU A 79 -14.55 -5.50 -8.90
CA LEU A 79 -15.13 -4.40 -9.68
C LEU A 79 -14.41 -4.19 -11.02
N ILE A 80 -13.09 -4.38 -11.10
CA ILE A 80 -12.31 -4.12 -12.33
C ILE A 80 -12.79 -4.96 -13.52
N PRO A 81 -12.90 -6.30 -13.46
CA PRO A 81 -13.37 -7.11 -14.58
C PRO A 81 -14.77 -6.73 -15.04
N TRP A 82 -15.66 -6.39 -14.09
CA TRP A 82 -17.00 -5.94 -14.42
C TRP A 82 -16.99 -4.65 -15.25
N VAL A 83 -16.23 -3.63 -14.82
CA VAL A 83 -16.14 -2.36 -15.56
C VAL A 83 -15.60 -2.59 -16.96
N LEU A 84 -14.57 -3.43 -17.11
CA LEU A 84 -13.94 -3.72 -18.39
C LEU A 84 -14.86 -4.47 -19.37
N SER A 85 -15.73 -5.35 -18.86
CA SER A 85 -16.63 -6.20 -19.67
C SER A 85 -18.07 -5.70 -19.73
N HIS A 86 -18.40 -4.60 -19.06
CA HIS A 86 -19.77 -4.06 -18.98
C HIS A 86 -20.41 -3.84 -20.35
N ARG A 87 -19.65 -3.31 -21.32
CA ARG A 87 -20.16 -3.05 -22.69
C ARG A 87 -20.54 -4.34 -23.41
N ASP A 88 -19.77 -5.41 -23.22
CA ASP A 88 -20.02 -6.70 -23.86
C ASP A 88 -21.26 -7.37 -23.27
N PHE A 89 -21.42 -7.31 -21.94
CA PHE A 89 -22.63 -7.81 -21.26
C PHE A 89 -23.89 -7.06 -21.69
N VAL A 90 -23.83 -5.73 -21.79
CA VAL A 90 -24.96 -4.92 -22.27
C VAL A 90 -25.29 -5.23 -23.73
N ALA A 91 -24.27 -5.39 -24.59
CA ALA A 91 -24.46 -5.78 -25.99
C ALA A 91 -25.08 -7.18 -26.13
N ALA A 92 -24.75 -8.10 -25.22
CA ALA A 92 -25.35 -9.43 -25.13
C ALA A 92 -26.76 -9.45 -24.50
N GLY A 93 -27.30 -8.29 -24.08
CA GLY A 93 -28.60 -8.17 -23.44
C GLY A 93 -28.65 -8.70 -21.99
N ILE A 94 -27.49 -8.92 -21.36
CA ILE A 94 -27.38 -9.43 -19.99
C ILE A 94 -27.53 -8.23 -19.01
N PRO A 95 -28.50 -8.24 -18.10
CA PRO A 95 -28.76 -7.12 -17.17
C PRO A 95 -27.76 -7.12 -15.99
N ILE A 96 -26.48 -6.89 -16.28
CA ILE A 96 -25.39 -6.95 -15.30
C ILE A 96 -25.42 -5.80 -14.26
N LEU A 97 -26.10 -4.70 -14.58
CA LEU A 97 -26.15 -3.51 -13.71
C LEU A 97 -26.80 -3.80 -12.35
N GLY A 98 -27.90 -4.56 -12.33
CA GLY A 98 -28.64 -4.85 -11.09
C GLY A 98 -27.82 -5.61 -10.05
N PRO A 99 -27.26 -6.78 -10.39
CA PRO A 99 -26.38 -7.54 -9.50
C PRO A 99 -25.17 -6.73 -9.01
N MET A 100 -24.58 -5.90 -9.86
CA MET A 100 -23.40 -5.10 -9.50
C MET A 100 -23.72 -3.89 -8.62
N LEU A 101 -24.89 -3.28 -8.81
CA LEU A 101 -25.40 -2.27 -7.87
C LEU A 101 -25.68 -2.90 -6.50
N PHE A 102 -26.25 -4.10 -6.47
CA PHE A 102 -26.46 -4.83 -5.21
C PHE A 102 -25.13 -5.18 -4.53
N PHE A 103 -24.16 -5.72 -5.28
CA PHE A 103 -22.82 -6.00 -4.78
C PHE A 103 -22.18 -4.73 -4.18
N THR A 104 -22.15 -3.64 -4.94
CA THR A 104 -21.59 -2.34 -4.50
C THR A 104 -22.33 -1.81 -3.27
N PHE A 105 -23.66 -1.96 -3.20
CA PHE A 105 -24.45 -1.56 -2.04
C PHE A 105 -24.03 -2.32 -0.78
N VAL A 106 -23.80 -3.63 -0.86
CA VAL A 106 -23.33 -4.44 0.27
C VAL A 106 -21.95 -3.95 0.75
N LEU A 107 -21.04 -3.63 -0.17
CA LEU A 107 -19.72 -3.07 0.18
C LEU A 107 -19.84 -1.74 0.92
N VAL A 108 -20.64 -0.81 0.38
CA VAL A 108 -20.87 0.50 1.00
C VAL A 108 -21.53 0.35 2.37
N ALA A 109 -22.47 -0.59 2.53
CA ALA A 109 -23.09 -0.88 3.81
C ALA A 109 -22.08 -1.41 4.84
N GLY A 110 -21.16 -2.29 4.42
CA GLY A 110 -20.04 -2.77 5.24
C GLY A 110 -19.13 -1.62 5.69
N LEU A 111 -18.74 -0.75 4.75
CA LEU A 111 -17.93 0.43 5.05
C LEU A 111 -18.62 1.38 6.05
N ILE A 112 -19.93 1.63 5.88
CA ILE A 112 -20.71 2.46 6.81
C ILE A 112 -20.74 1.82 8.20
N TYR A 113 -20.88 0.49 8.29
CA TYR A 113 -20.86 -0.23 9.56
C TYR A 113 -19.50 -0.09 10.25
N GLU A 114 -18.41 -0.27 9.52
CA GLU A 114 -17.04 -0.15 10.03
C GLU A 114 -16.74 1.27 10.52
N LEU A 115 -17.15 2.29 9.76
CA LEU A 115 -17.04 3.70 10.16
C LEU A 115 -17.78 3.96 11.47
N LYS A 116 -19.00 3.44 11.61
CA LYS A 116 -19.79 3.58 12.85
C LYS A 116 -19.22 2.78 14.02
N SER A 117 -18.53 1.67 13.77
CA SER A 117 -17.90 0.85 14.80
C SER A 117 -16.64 1.50 15.40
N GLY A 118 -16.13 2.56 14.79
CA GLY A 118 -14.90 3.24 15.23
C GLY A 118 -13.63 2.47 14.89
N ALA A 119 -13.69 1.47 14.01
CA ALA A 119 -12.53 0.66 13.58
C ALA A 119 -11.41 1.50 12.95
N LEU A 120 -11.74 2.69 12.43
CA LEU A 120 -10.82 3.64 11.81
C LEU A 120 -10.48 4.84 12.72
N GLU A 121 -10.97 4.86 13.97
CA GLU A 121 -10.66 5.94 14.91
C GLU A 121 -9.25 5.78 15.49
N TRP A 122 -8.33 6.64 15.04
CA TRP A 122 -6.95 6.62 15.51
C TRP A 122 -6.76 7.32 16.84
N GLU A 123 -7.46 8.43 17.05
CA GLU A 123 -7.39 9.22 18.28
C GLU A 123 -8.72 9.17 19.03
N LYS A 124 -8.65 8.59 20.22
CA LYS A 124 -9.53 8.90 21.36
C LYS A 124 -8.64 9.06 22.56
#